data_AF-A0A7S0H9V0-F1
#
_entry.id   AF-A0A7S0H9V0-F1
#
_cell.length_a   1.000
_cell.length_b   1.000
_cell.length_c   1.000
_cell.angle_alpha   90.00
_cell.angle_beta   90.00
_cell.angle_gamma   90.00
#
_symmetry.space_group_name_H-M   'P 1'
#
loop_
_entity.id
_entity.type
_entity.pdbx_description
1 polymer ?
#
loop_
_entity_poly.entity_id
_entity_poly.type
_entity_poly.pdbx_seq_one_letter_code
_entity_poly.pdbx_strand_id
1 'polypeptide(L)'
;SPSAFVFIRRFAKVAGIARTLPTAPRSTTELLANYLVELTLQEDRMRVYLPSLLCAAAIWLALKTRGEQPWSAALQQHSTYTEADLQLCVRDLHGLHGKAASSGLQAVYKKYAQE
;
A
#
# COMPACT_ATOMS: atom_id res chain seq x y z
N SER A 1 -0.38 16.69 -11.16
CA SER A 1 -0.18 16.26 -9.75
C SER A 1 0.43 14.87 -9.72
N PRO A 2 1.39 14.57 -8.82
CA PRO A 2 1.95 13.23 -8.72
C PRO A 2 0.82 12.24 -8.35
N SER A 3 0.66 11.20 -9.16
CA SER A 3 -0.33 10.15 -8.90
C SER A 3 0.14 9.23 -7.77
N ALA A 4 -0.79 8.53 -7.13
CA ALA A 4 -0.48 7.49 -6.13
C ALA A 4 0.58 6.48 -6.63
N PHE A 5 0.59 6.22 -7.94
CA PHE A 5 1.59 5.38 -8.61
C PHE A 5 3.05 5.86 -8.44
N VAL A 6 3.29 7.17 -8.41
CA VAL A 6 4.64 7.71 -8.21
C VAL A 6 5.10 7.48 -6.76
N PHE A 7 4.22 7.72 -5.79
CA PHE A 7 4.53 7.54 -4.38
C PHE A 7 4.72 6.07 -4.02
N ILE A 8 3.83 5.18 -4.45
CA ILE A 8 3.94 3.75 -4.12
C ILE A 8 5.23 3.13 -4.67
N ARG A 9 5.63 3.48 -5.89
CA ARG A 9 6.91 3.01 -6.47
C ARG A 9 8.11 3.50 -5.69
N ARG A 10 8.10 4.77 -5.27
CA ARG A 10 9.19 5.35 -4.47
C ARG A 10 9.28 4.66 -3.12
N PHE A 11 8.17 4.53 -2.40
CA PHE A 11 8.17 3.93 -1.06
C PHE A 11 8.44 2.43 -1.09
N ALA A 12 7.92 1.70 -2.08
CA ALA A 12 8.23 0.28 -2.27
C ALA A 12 9.74 0.05 -2.50
N LYS A 13 10.41 0.95 -3.24
CA LYS A 13 11.86 0.88 -3.43
C LYS A 13 12.62 1.12 -2.13
N VAL A 14 12.19 2.11 -1.34
CA VAL A 14 12.79 2.42 -0.02
C VAL A 14 12.56 1.30 0.99
N ALA A 15 11.38 0.66 0.96
CA ALA A 15 11.05 -0.51 1.77
C ALA A 15 11.78 -1.78 1.32
N GLY A 16 12.48 -1.77 0.18
CA GLY A 16 13.15 -2.97 -0.36
C GLY A 16 12.20 -4.03 -0.90
N ILE A 17 10.92 -3.72 -1.06
CA ILE A 17 9.91 -4.69 -1.55
C ILE A 17 9.70 -4.61 -3.06
N ALA A 18 10.11 -3.50 -3.70
CA ALA A 18 9.97 -3.32 -5.13
C ALA A 18 10.84 -4.28 -5.93
N ARG A 19 10.27 -4.86 -6.99
CA ARG A 19 11.01 -5.67 -7.97
C ARG A 19 12.24 -4.92 -8.51
N THR A 20 13.35 -5.65 -8.61
CA THR A 20 14.64 -5.10 -9.02
C THR A 20 14.88 -5.18 -10.53
N LEU A 21 14.25 -6.14 -11.21
CA LEU A 21 14.41 -6.40 -12.64
C LEU A 21 13.06 -6.43 -13.37
N PRO A 22 12.97 -5.96 -14.63
CA PRO A 22 11.73 -5.99 -15.41
C PRO A 22 11.09 -7.38 -15.54
N THR A 23 11.89 -8.42 -15.55
CA THR A 23 11.50 -9.82 -15.76
C THR A 23 11.33 -10.61 -14.46
N ALA A 24 11.74 -10.05 -13.32
CA ALA A 24 11.57 -10.71 -12.03
C ALA A 24 10.11 -10.61 -11.57
N PRO A 25 9.56 -11.65 -10.92
CA PRO A 25 8.23 -11.58 -10.32
C PRO A 25 8.21 -10.52 -9.21
N ARG A 26 7.05 -9.89 -9.03
CA ARG A 26 6.85 -8.98 -7.90
C ARG A 26 6.78 -9.79 -6.60
N SER A 27 7.27 -9.20 -5.51
CA SER A 27 7.12 -9.82 -4.20
C SER A 27 5.64 -9.80 -3.79
N THR A 28 5.22 -10.77 -2.97
CA THR A 28 3.86 -10.78 -2.41
C THR A 28 3.58 -9.53 -1.58
N THR A 29 4.59 -8.97 -0.91
CA THR A 29 4.52 -7.71 -0.17
C THR A 29 4.30 -6.52 -1.10
N GLU A 30 4.99 -6.44 -2.25
CA GLU A 30 4.76 -5.41 -3.27
C GLU A 30 3.37 -5.52 -3.89
N LEU A 31 2.93 -6.73 -4.24
CA LEU A 31 1.60 -6.97 -4.78
C LEU A 31 0.52 -6.53 -3.79
N LEU A 32 0.65 -6.90 -2.52
CA LEU A 32 -0.27 -6.49 -1.46
C LEU A 32 -0.30 -4.96 -1.29
N ALA A 33 0.85 -4.28 -1.28
CA ALA A 33 0.89 -2.84 -1.15
C ALA A 33 0.19 -2.13 -2.33
N ASN A 34 0.42 -2.58 -3.56
CA ASN A 34 -0.24 -2.01 -4.74
C ASN A 34 -1.74 -2.32 -4.76
N TYR A 35 -2.12 -3.54 -4.36
CA TYR A 35 -3.52 -3.94 -4.20
C TYR A 35 -4.26 -3.02 -3.22
N LEU A 36 -3.67 -2.77 -2.04
CA LEU A 36 -4.25 -1.88 -1.04
C LEU A 36 -4.44 -0.46 -1.57
N VAL A 37 -3.45 0.10 -2.30
CA VAL A 37 -3.60 1.42 -2.94
C VAL A 37 -4.72 1.40 -3.97
N GLU A 38 -4.81 0.39 -4.83
CA GLU A 38 -5.88 0.29 -5.83
C GLU A 38 -7.28 0.20 -5.19
N LEU A 39 -7.42 -0.50 -4.05
CA LEU A 39 -8.67 -0.53 -3.30
C LEU A 39 -9.11 0.88 -2.88
N THR A 40 -8.18 1.73 -2.44
CA THR A 40 -8.50 3.11 -2.03
C THR A 40 -9.03 3.98 -3.18
N LEU A 41 -8.66 3.67 -4.43
CA LEU A 41 -9.14 4.41 -5.59
C LEU A 41 -10.62 4.14 -5.88
N GLN A 42 -11.12 2.98 -5.45
CA GLN A 42 -12.50 2.55 -5.63
C GLN A 42 -13.41 2.91 -4.45
N GLU A 43 -12.84 3.29 -3.30
CA GLU A 43 -13.59 3.64 -2.09
C GLU A 43 -13.56 5.16 -1.87
N ASP A 44 -14.69 5.82 -2.11
CA ASP A 44 -14.82 7.27 -1.97
C ASP A 44 -14.42 7.79 -0.57
N ARG A 45 -14.65 6.99 0.48
CA ARG A 45 -14.27 7.37 1.86
C ARG A 45 -12.77 7.55 2.04
N MET A 46 -11.94 6.89 1.24
CA MET A 46 -10.48 6.99 1.34
C MET A 46 -9.94 8.29 0.73
N ARG A 47 -10.76 9.06 -0.01
CA ARG A 47 -10.37 10.34 -0.63
C ARG A 47 -10.06 11.44 0.39
N VAL A 48 -10.41 11.25 1.66
CA VAL A 48 -10.05 12.15 2.76
C VAL A 48 -8.54 12.18 3.02
N TYR A 49 -7.80 11.15 2.57
CA TYR A 49 -6.36 11.03 2.77
C TYR A 49 -5.57 11.51 1.55
N LEU A 50 -4.39 12.08 1.82
CA LEU A 50 -3.44 12.43 0.75
C LEU A 50 -2.93 11.16 0.05
N PRO A 51 -2.69 11.21 -1.28
CA PRO A 51 -2.12 10.07 -2.01
C PRO A 51 -0.80 9.55 -1.43
N SER A 52 0.06 10.45 -0.95
CA SER A 52 1.31 10.08 -0.28
C SER A 52 1.07 9.31 1.02
N LEU A 53 0.11 9.74 1.83
CA LEU A 53 -0.23 9.09 3.10
C LEU A 53 -0.86 7.70 2.85
N LEU A 54 -1.75 7.58 1.85
CA LEU A 54 -2.33 6.31 1.44
C LEU A 54 -1.24 5.31 1.03
N CYS A 55 -0.29 5.73 0.20
CA CYS A 55 0.80 4.86 -0.23
C CYS A 55 1.72 4.47 0.94
N ALA A 56 2.03 5.39 1.85
CA ALA A 56 2.82 5.09 3.05
C ALA A 56 2.11 4.07 3.96
N ALA A 57 0.82 4.28 4.23
CA ALA A 57 0.00 3.36 5.03
C ALA A 57 -0.16 1.99 4.37
N ALA A 58 -0.28 1.93 3.05
CA ALA A 58 -0.34 0.67 2.31
C ALA A 58 0.96 -0.14 2.40
N ILE A 59 2.12 0.52 2.31
CA ILE A 59 3.43 -0.12 2.52
C ILE A 59 3.54 -0.65 3.95
N TRP A 60 3.19 0.18 4.94
CA TRP A 60 3.21 -0.21 6.35
C TRP A 60 2.35 -1.46 6.59
N LEU A 61 1.11 -1.45 6.10
CA LEU A 61 0.16 -2.55 6.30
C LEU A 61 0.62 -3.82 5.59
N ALA A 62 1.15 -3.71 4.37
CA ALA A 62 1.67 -4.85 3.62
C ALA A 62 2.85 -5.52 4.34
N LEU A 63 3.83 -4.73 4.78
CA LEU A 63 4.98 -5.21 5.55
C LEU A 63 4.52 -5.89 6.85
N LYS A 64 3.62 -5.24 7.61
CA LYS A 64 3.09 -5.78 8.86
C LYS A 64 2.39 -7.11 8.65
N THR A 65 1.59 -7.22 7.60
CA THR A 65 0.84 -8.44 7.24
C THR A 65 1.78 -9.61 6.92
N ARG A 66 2.99 -9.32 6.43
CA ARG A 66 4.01 -10.31 6.08
C ARG A 66 4.97 -10.64 7.23
N GLY A 67 4.78 -10.02 8.40
CA GLY A 67 5.65 -10.20 9.57
C GLY A 67 6.99 -9.44 9.47
N GLU A 68 7.10 -8.50 8.54
CA GLU A 68 8.28 -7.66 8.35
C GLU A 68 8.22 -6.40 9.25
N GLN A 69 9.35 -5.72 9.44
CA GLN A 69 9.37 -4.45 10.17
C GLN A 69 8.61 -3.37 9.37
N PRO A 70 7.47 -2.86 9.88
CA PRO A 70 6.53 -2.12 9.04
C PRO A 70 6.93 -0.67 8.81
N TRP A 71 7.75 -0.10 9.69
CA TRP A 71 8.23 1.28 9.58
C TRP A 71 9.71 1.38 9.93
N SER A 72 10.50 1.91 8.99
CA SER A 72 11.94 2.11 9.14
C SER A 72 12.28 3.59 9.11
N ALA A 73 13.46 3.96 9.64
CA ALA A 73 13.95 5.34 9.58
C ALA A 73 14.04 5.86 8.14
N ALA A 74 14.41 5.00 7.18
CA ALA A 74 14.44 5.34 5.77
C ALA A 74 13.04 5.67 5.22
N LEU A 75 12.02 4.89 5.59
CA LEU A 75 10.64 5.18 5.18
C LEU A 75 10.14 6.51 5.76
N GLN A 76 10.43 6.79 7.03
CA GLN A 76 10.09 8.07 7.65
C GLN A 76 10.80 9.25 6.96
N GLN A 77 12.11 9.13 6.69
CA GLN A 77 12.87 10.18 5.99
C GLN A 77 12.35 10.45 4.57
N HIS A 78 12.03 9.40 3.82
CA HIS A 78 11.61 9.55 2.42
C HIS A 78 10.13 9.93 2.25
N SER A 79 9.28 9.61 3.23
CA SER A 79 7.84 9.93 3.21
C SER A 79 7.47 11.16 4.04
N THR A 80 8.36 11.60 4.92
CA THR A 80 8.15 12.66 5.93
C THR A 80 7.07 12.37 6.99
N TYR A 81 6.51 11.15 7.00
CA TYR A 81 5.53 10.71 7.99
C TYR A 81 6.17 9.91 9.12
N THR A 82 5.76 10.18 10.34
CA THR A 82 6.01 9.29 11.49
C THR A 82 5.06 8.09 11.44
N GLU A 83 5.39 7.03 12.17
CA GLU A 83 4.48 5.87 12.27
C GLU A 83 3.12 6.25 12.89
N ALA A 84 3.10 7.25 13.78
CA ALA A 84 1.88 7.76 14.40
C ALA A 84 0.95 8.44 13.39
N ASP A 85 1.51 9.18 12.42
CA ASP A 85 0.75 9.85 11.36
C ASP A 85 -0.02 8.85 10.48
N LEU A 86 0.47 7.61 10.37
CA LEU A 86 -0.12 6.57 9.53
C LEU A 86 -1.29 5.86 10.19
N GLN A 87 -1.37 5.84 11.53
CA GLN A 87 -2.23 4.89 12.27
C GLN A 87 -3.70 4.97 11.86
N LEU A 88 -4.22 6.19 11.68
CA LEU A 88 -5.62 6.38 11.28
C LEU A 88 -5.87 5.82 9.88
N CYS A 89 -5.01 6.13 8.93
CA CYS A 89 -5.10 5.67 7.55
C CYS A 89 -4.92 4.14 7.47
N VAL A 90 -3.96 3.57 8.22
CA VAL A 90 -3.71 2.13 8.29
C VAL A 90 -4.95 1.38 8.81
N ARG A 91 -5.57 1.89 9.88
CA ARG A 91 -6.78 1.29 10.47
C ARG A 91 -7.91 1.24 9.44
N ASP A 92 -8.16 2.36 8.76
CA ASP A 92 -9.25 2.45 7.79
C ASP A 92 -8.96 1.56 6.57
N LEU A 93 -7.71 1.53 6.12
CA LEU A 93 -7.24 0.66 5.03
C LEU A 93 -7.37 -0.83 5.37
N HIS A 94 -7.05 -1.22 6.60
CA HIS A 94 -7.22 -2.60 7.07
C HIS A 94 -8.71 -3.00 7.10
N GLY A 95 -9.58 -2.09 7.54
CA GLY A 95 -11.03 -2.29 7.49
C GLY A 95 -11.56 -2.42 6.06
N LEU A 96 -11.03 -1.66 5.11
CA LEU A 96 -11.34 -1.77 3.69
C LEU A 96 -10.87 -3.11 3.11
N HIS A 97 -9.64 -3.52 3.43
CA HIS A 97 -9.07 -4.79 2.99
C HIS A 97 -9.93 -5.99 3.41
N GLY A 98 -10.37 -6.04 4.67
CA GLY A 98 -11.22 -7.12 5.18
C GLY A 98 -12.59 -7.23 4.48
N LYS A 99 -13.11 -6.12 3.93
CA LYS A 99 -14.38 -6.07 3.19
C LYS A 99 -14.21 -6.31 1.69
N ALA A 100 -12.99 -6.26 1.18
CA ALA A 100 -12.74 -6.37 -0.27
C ALA A 100 -13.15 -7.75 -0.83
N ALA A 101 -13.00 -8.81 -0.03
CA ALA A 101 -13.39 -10.17 -0.42
C ALA A 101 -14.91 -10.39 -0.52
N SER A 102 -15.73 -9.53 0.08
CA SER A 102 -17.20 -9.66 0.12
C SER A 102 -17.94 -8.52 -0.61
N SER A 103 -17.22 -7.54 -1.16
CA SER A 103 -17.79 -6.35 -1.79
C SER A 103 -17.63 -6.36 -3.32
N GLY A 104 -18.17 -5.34 -4.00
CA GLY A 104 -18.01 -5.12 -5.45
C GLY A 104 -16.56 -4.90 -5.94
N LEU A 105 -15.58 -4.93 -5.03
CA LEU A 105 -14.14 -4.79 -5.33
C LEU A 105 -13.48 -6.10 -5.79
N GLN A 106 -14.28 -7.11 -6.17
CA GLN A 106 -13.82 -8.42 -6.67
C GLN A 106 -12.86 -8.32 -7.86
N ALA A 107 -13.02 -7.33 -8.73
CA ALA A 107 -12.17 -7.19 -9.91
C ALA A 107 -10.71 -6.93 -9.53
N VAL A 108 -10.47 -6.04 -8.56
CA VAL A 108 -9.12 -5.74 -8.05
C VAL A 108 -8.57 -6.97 -7.32
N TYR A 109 -9.39 -7.64 -6.51
CA TYR A 109 -8.96 -8.87 -5.83
C TYR A 109 -8.52 -9.96 -6.81
N LYS A 110 -9.33 -10.23 -7.84
CA LYS A 110 -9.03 -11.26 -8.86
C LYS A 110 -7.77 -10.95 -9.65
N LYS A 111 -7.53 -9.68 -9.99
CA LYS A 111 -6.31 -9.24 -10.67
C LYS A 111 -5.06 -9.65 -9.90
N TYR A 112 -5.01 -9.33 -8.61
CA TYR A 112 -3.83 -9.58 -7.77
C TYR A 112 -3.72 -11.04 -7.30
N ALA A 113 -4.80 -11.81 -7.32
CA ALA A 113 -4.77 -13.24 -7.04
C ALA A 113 -4.18 -14.09 -8.20
N GLN A 114 -3.99 -13.50 -9.38
CA GLN A 114 -3.48 -14.16 -10.59
C GLN A 114 -2.06 -13.73 -10.99
N GLU A 115 -1.45 -12.78 -10.27
CA GLU A 115 -0.07 -12.30 -10.47
C GLU A 115 0.93 -12.99 -9.55
#